data_AF-A0AAD4LAR4-F1
#
_entry.id   AF-A0AAD4LAR4-F1
#
_cell.length_a   1.000
_cell.length_b   1.000
_cell.length_c   1.000
_cell.angle_alpha   90.00
_cell.angle_beta   90.00
_cell.angle_gamma   90.00
#
_symmetry.space_group_name_H-M   'P 1'
#
loop_
_entity.id
_entity.type
_entity.pdbx_description
1 polymer ?
#
loop_
_entity_poly.entity_id
_entity_poly.type
_entity_poly.pdbx_seq_one_letter_code
_entity_poly.pdbx_strand_id
1 'polypeptide(L)'
;MSESQNRVVGGHKAAMHNPNVSVEAKEHSRQVVEEIQGSGAVQDDYSTKTSRTTGGKEESRVIGGYKAALKNPNVSEEAKERAQQILEDKDAM
;
A
#
# COMPACT_ATOMS: atom_id res chain seq x y z
N MET A 1 -11.63 -3.09 -20.43
CA MET A 1 -11.43 -3.61 -19.07
C MET A 1 -12.80 -3.72 -18.41
N SER A 2 -13.23 -4.92 -18.03
CA SER A 2 -14.55 -5.11 -17.41
C SER A 2 -14.45 -4.94 -15.90
N GLU A 3 -15.00 -3.86 -15.35
CA GLU A 3 -15.09 -3.61 -13.90
C GLU A 3 -15.66 -4.81 -13.12
N SER A 4 -16.47 -5.63 -13.78
CA SER A 4 -16.99 -6.90 -13.26
C SER A 4 -15.89 -7.83 -12.76
N GLN A 5 -14.79 -7.99 -13.51
CA GLN A 5 -13.72 -8.93 -13.16
C GLN A 5 -12.95 -8.50 -11.91
N ASN A 6 -12.68 -7.20 -11.76
CA ASN A 6 -12.05 -6.65 -10.55
C ASN A 6 -12.92 -6.87 -9.30
N ARG A 7 -14.24 -6.70 -9.42
CA ARG A 7 -15.18 -6.93 -8.31
C ARG A 7 -15.25 -8.42 -7.94
N VAL A 8 -15.27 -9.31 -8.93
CA VAL A 8 -15.26 -10.76 -8.72
C VAL A 8 -13.99 -11.21 -8.00
N VAL A 9 -12.82 -10.76 -8.47
CA VAL A 9 -11.53 -11.08 -7.82
C VAL A 9 -11.47 -10.54 -6.39
N GLY A 10 -11.97 -9.32 -6.16
CA GLY A 10 -12.08 -8.75 -4.81
C GLY A 10 -12.94 -9.60 -3.87
N GLY A 11 -14.08 -10.11 -4.36
CA GLY A 11 -14.96 -11.00 -3.61
C GLY A 11 -14.29 -12.33 -3.25
N HIS A 12 -13.64 -13.00 -4.20
CA HIS A 12 -12.91 -14.23 -3.94
C HIS A 12 -11.73 -14.04 -2.99
N LYS A 13 -11.02 -12.91 -3.10
CA LYS A 13 -9.95 -12.56 -2.16
C LYS A 13 -10.48 -12.36 -0.74
N ALA A 14 -11.65 -11.74 -0.58
CA ALA A 14 -12.30 -11.62 0.72
C ALA A 14 -12.69 -12.99 1.29
N ALA A 15 -13.20 -13.91 0.45
CA ALA A 15 -13.54 -15.26 0.86
C ALA A 15 -12.32 -16.05 1.38
N MET A 16 -11.14 -15.88 0.77
CA MET A 16 -9.88 -16.51 1.24
C MET A 16 -9.51 -16.09 2.67
N HIS A 17 -9.71 -14.82 3.03
CA HIS A 17 -9.37 -14.30 4.35
C HIS A 17 -10.49 -14.48 5.39
N ASN A 18 -11.70 -14.84 4.97
CA ASN A 18 -12.83 -15.01 5.88
C ASN A 18 -12.66 -16.32 6.70
N PRO A 19 -12.60 -16.27 8.04
CA PRO A 19 -12.47 -17.46 8.87
C PRO A 19 -13.71 -18.37 8.83
N ASN A 20 -14.88 -17.85 8.43
CA ASN A 20 -16.14 -18.60 8.34
C ASN A 20 -16.30 -19.35 7.02
N VAL A 21 -15.31 -19.29 6.11
CA VAL A 21 -15.33 -19.98 4.82
C VAL A 21 -14.54 -21.28 4.94
N SER A 22 -15.07 -22.36 4.36
CA SER A 22 -14.41 -23.67 4.35
C SER A 22 -13.10 -23.65 3.55
N VAL A 23 -12.18 -24.55 3.89
CA VAL A 23 -10.88 -24.66 3.21
C VAL A 23 -11.05 -24.92 1.71
N GLU A 24 -11.96 -25.84 1.35
CA GLU A 24 -12.29 -26.16 -0.04
C GLU A 24 -12.80 -24.93 -0.81
N ALA A 25 -13.66 -24.11 -0.19
CA ALA A 25 -14.15 -22.89 -0.82
C ALA A 25 -13.07 -21.80 -0.98
N LYS A 26 -12.08 -21.77 -0.07
CA LYS A 26 -10.91 -20.89 -0.19
C LYS A 26 -10.00 -21.32 -1.33
N GLU A 27 -9.78 -22.62 -1.47
CA GLU A 27 -8.96 -23.20 -2.55
C GLU A 27 -9.58 -22.95 -3.93
N HIS A 28 -10.89 -23.19 -4.06
CA HIS A 28 -11.62 -22.83 -5.27
C HIS A 28 -11.55 -21.33 -5.57
N SER A 29 -11.72 -20.48 -4.55
CA SER A 29 -11.58 -19.03 -4.72
C SER A 29 -10.19 -18.64 -5.20
N ARG A 30 -9.14 -19.35 -4.76
CA ARG A 30 -7.75 -19.13 -5.17
C ARG A 30 -7.54 -19.46 -6.64
N GLN A 31 -8.05 -20.60 -7.08
CA GLN A 31 -7.96 -21.02 -8.48
C GLN A 31 -8.65 -20.03 -9.42
N VAL A 32 -9.86 -19.57 -9.07
CA VAL A 32 -10.59 -18.56 -9.86
C VAL A 32 -9.82 -17.25 -9.94
N VAL A 33 -9.23 -16.79 -8.84
CA VAL A 33 -8.41 -15.57 -8.84
C VAL A 33 -7.16 -15.72 -9.72
N GLU A 34 -6.47 -16.87 -9.65
CA GLU A 34 -5.30 -17.16 -10.48
C GLU A 34 -5.64 -17.20 -11.97
N GLU A 35 -6.77 -17.81 -12.35
CA GLU A 35 -7.23 -17.86 -13.73
C GLU A 35 -7.51 -16.45 -14.28
N ILE A 36 -8.25 -15.64 -13.53
CA ILE A 36 -8.59 -14.29 -13.95
C ILE A 36 -7.34 -13.39 -13.97
N GLN A 37 -6.44 -13.49 -12.97
CA GLN A 37 -5.17 -12.74 -12.96
C GLN A 37 -4.22 -13.17 -14.08
N GLY A 38 -4.09 -14.48 -14.33
CA GLY A 38 -3.25 -15.04 -15.38
C GLY A 38 -3.71 -14.67 -16.78
N SER A 39 -5.01 -14.43 -16.98
CA SER A 39 -5.57 -13.91 -18.24
C SER A 39 -5.24 -12.43 -18.50
N GLY A 40 -4.50 -11.75 -17.61
CA GLY A 40 -4.10 -10.34 -17.76
C GLY A 40 -5.26 -9.35 -17.61
N ALA A 41 -6.45 -9.83 -17.23
CA ALA A 41 -7.67 -9.04 -17.11
C ALA A 41 -7.75 -8.21 -15.81
N VAL A 42 -6.91 -8.53 -14.83
CA VAL A 42 -6.87 -7.89 -13.51
C VAL A 42 -5.50 -7.28 -13.33
N GLN A 43 -5.43 -5.95 -13.38
CA GLN A 43 -4.24 -5.25 -12.92
C GLN A 43 -4.22 -5.37 -11.39
N ASP A 44 -3.37 -6.25 -10.86
CA ASP A 44 -3.23 -6.45 -9.42
C ASP A 44 -2.64 -5.19 -8.75
N ASP A 45 -3.51 -4.22 -8.46
CA ASP A 45 -3.18 -2.99 -7.74
C ASP A 45 -2.96 -3.28 -6.24
N TYR A 46 -3.37 -4.45 -5.76
CA TYR A 46 -3.41 -4.78 -4.34
C TYR A 46 -2.10 -5.38 -3.79
N SER A 47 -1.29 -6.07 -4.60
CA SER A 47 0.06 -6.54 -4.23
C SER A 47 1.14 -5.50 -4.61
N THR A 48 0.85 -4.67 -5.61
CA THR A 48 1.78 -3.62 -6.06
C THR A 48 1.89 -2.45 -5.08
N LYS A 49 0.84 -2.15 -4.29
CA LYS A 49 0.89 -1.09 -3.26
C LYS A 49 1.78 -1.43 -2.07
N THR A 50 1.86 -2.71 -1.67
CA THR A 50 2.69 -3.15 -0.54
C THR A 50 4.09 -3.57 -0.93
N SER A 51 4.33 -4.09 -2.16
CA SER A 51 5.67 -4.65 -2.45
C SER A 51 6.49 -3.89 -3.48
N ARG A 52 5.90 -3.03 -4.33
CA ARG A 52 6.68 -2.32 -5.38
C ARG A 52 6.88 -0.82 -5.10
N THR A 53 6.37 -0.31 -3.98
CA THR A 53 6.46 1.12 -3.65
C THR A 53 6.79 1.44 -2.20
N THR A 54 7.05 0.45 -1.34
CA THR A 54 7.30 0.66 0.09
C THR A 54 8.57 1.43 0.36
N GLY A 55 9.68 1.19 -0.35
CA GLY A 55 10.91 1.96 -0.14
C GLY A 55 10.74 3.46 -0.39
N GLY A 56 10.34 3.85 -1.61
CA GLY A 56 10.29 5.27 -1.99
C GLY A 56 9.09 6.06 -1.45
N LYS A 57 7.91 5.44 -1.27
CA LYS A 57 6.74 6.16 -0.75
C LYS A 57 6.79 6.37 0.75
N GLU A 58 7.34 5.43 1.51
CA GLU A 58 7.53 5.63 2.95
C GLU A 58 8.51 6.76 3.19
N GLU A 59 9.63 6.78 2.47
CA GLU A 59 10.60 7.86 2.53
C GLU A 59 9.99 9.22 2.15
N SER A 60 9.23 9.28 1.04
CA SER A 60 8.53 10.51 0.63
C SER A 60 7.54 11.01 1.70
N ARG A 61 6.82 10.10 2.37
CA ARG A 61 5.89 10.45 3.46
C ARG A 61 6.65 10.95 4.69
N VAL A 62 7.76 10.32 5.02
CA VAL A 62 8.63 10.70 6.15
C VAL A 62 9.23 12.08 5.92
N ILE A 63 9.81 12.33 4.74
CA ILE A 63 10.33 13.65 4.32
C ILE A 63 9.21 14.69 4.39
N GLY A 64 8.02 14.39 3.86
CA GLY A 64 6.87 15.28 3.92
C GLY A 64 6.45 15.62 5.36
N GLY A 65 6.50 14.64 6.27
CA GLY A 65 6.23 14.84 7.69
C GLY A 65 7.23 15.78 8.37
N TYR A 66 8.53 15.61 8.11
CA TYR A 66 9.55 16.52 8.65
C TYR A 66 9.43 17.93 8.08
N LYS A 67 9.14 18.08 6.77
CA LYS A 67 8.87 19.39 6.15
C LYS A 67 7.65 20.08 6.78
N ALA A 68 6.62 19.32 7.13
CA ALA A 68 5.45 19.85 7.81
C ALA A 68 5.79 20.28 9.25
N ALA A 69 6.61 19.50 9.96
CA ALA A 69 7.07 19.83 11.31
C ALA A 69 7.83 21.17 11.36
N LEU A 70 8.69 21.45 10.37
CA LEU A 70 9.40 22.74 10.26
C LEU A 70 8.46 23.96 10.14
N LYS A 71 7.33 23.79 9.46
CA LYS A 71 6.34 24.87 9.24
C LYS A 71 5.32 24.99 10.36
N ASN A 72 5.25 24.02 11.26
CA ASN A 72 4.24 23.98 12.32
C ASN A 72 4.68 24.85 13.51
N PRO A 73 3.94 25.93 13.85
CA PRO A 73 4.30 26.80 14.97
C PRO A 73 4.17 26.11 16.35
N ASN A 74 3.46 24.98 16.43
CA ASN A 74 3.27 24.21 17.67
C ASN A 74 4.39 23.20 17.93
N VAL A 75 5.37 23.10 17.02
CA VAL A 75 6.54 22.23 17.18
C VAL A 75 7.67 23.04 17.83
N SER A 76 8.37 22.44 18.79
CA SER A 76 9.49 23.09 19.48
C SER A 76 10.67 23.33 18.55
N GLU A 77 11.48 24.33 18.84
CA GLU A 77 12.66 24.68 18.03
C GLU A 77 13.67 23.51 17.95
N GLU A 78 13.90 22.80 19.06
CA GLU A 78 14.75 21.60 19.08
C GLU A 78 14.22 20.48 18.15
N ALA A 79 12.91 20.29 18.09
CA ALA A 79 12.30 19.30 17.20
C ALA A 79 12.38 19.73 15.72
N LYS A 80 12.35 21.04 15.44
CA LYS A 80 12.57 21.58 14.09
C LYS A 80 14.01 21.40 13.65
N GLU A 81 14.99 21.70 14.50
CA GLU A 81 16.41 21.52 14.20
C GLU A 81 16.71 20.05 13.86
N ARG A 82 16.18 19.11 14.65
CA ARG A 82 16.27 17.68 14.35
C ARG A 82 15.59 17.31 13.03
N ALA A 83 14.42 17.86 12.75
CA ALA A 83 13.72 17.61 11.49
C ALA A 83 14.52 18.14 10.29
N GLN A 84 15.20 19.28 10.44
CA GLN A 84 16.07 19.87 9.43
C GLN A 84 17.29 19.00 9.14
N GLN A 85 17.98 18.52 10.17
CA GLN A 85 19.11 17.60 10.02
C GLN A 85 18.72 16.31 9.27
N ILE A 86 17.55 15.74 9.58
CA ILE A 86 17.05 14.53 8.91
C ILE A 86 16.68 14.79 7.45
N LEU A 87 16.24 16.01 7.12
CA LEU A 87 15.97 16.39 5.74
C LEU A 87 17.25 16.62 4.93
N GLU A 88 18.29 17.18 5.55
CA GLU A 88 19.61 17.37 4.93
C GLU A 88 20.34 16.05 4.68
N ASP A 89 20.32 15.13 5.65
CA ASP A 89 20.86 13.77 5.52
C ASP A 89 20.20 12.97 4.40
N LYS A 90 18.93 13.28 4.08
CA LYS A 90 18.15 12.64 3.02
C LYS A 90 18.21 13.37 1.67
N ASP A 91 19.10 14.36 1.51
CA ASP A 91 19.18 15.23 0.31
C ASP A 91 17.81 15.85 -0.07
N ALA A 92 16.99 16.13 0.95
CA ALA A 92 15.59 16.49 0.80
C ALA A 92 15.24 17.89 1.34
N MET A 93 16.23 18.73 1.69
CA MET A 93 16.04 20.13 2.09
C MET A 93 15.28 20.93 1.02
#